data_AF-A0A6I6N2V8-F1
#
_entry.id   AF-A0A6I6N2V8-F1
#
_cell.length_a   1.000
_cell.length_b   1.000
_cell.length_c   1.000
_cell.angle_alpha   90.00
_cell.angle_beta   90.00
_cell.angle_gamma   90.00
#
_symmetry.space_group_name_H-M   'P 1'
#
loop_
_entity.id
_entity.type
_entity.pdbx_description
1 polymer ?
#
loop_
_entity_poly.entity_id
_entity_poly.type
_entity_poly.pdbx_seq_one_letter_code
_entity_poly.pdbx_strand_id
1 'polypeptide(L)'
;MLTTPTAPPSDLSELACCCVVFLPCEPARTGRFALWRRDGEAPPAVAEGARAELDLALPAADGGVELVRTPVLLLPVGTALPLLTRVRALPDGHRSACFWGAAYELALHFLARGLLLPGLSPDDHDAWRVGPLSALDTELIRELAAAMPRRLTRCRSPPRRRAGCPTRTDCCTPSWTRSPTPSRALPRPHW
;
A
#
# COMPACT_ATOMS: atom_id res chain seq x y z
N MET A 1 7.63 13.60 22.79
CA MET A 1 6.23 13.25 23.10
C MET A 1 5.49 13.23 21.78
N LEU A 2 5.03 12.06 21.31
CA LEU A 2 4.11 12.03 20.15
C LEU A 2 2.75 12.50 20.66
N THR A 3 2.34 13.71 20.29
CA THR A 3 0.94 14.11 20.39
C THR A 3 0.15 13.19 19.48
N THR A 4 -0.78 12.41 20.04
CA THR A 4 -1.73 11.68 19.20
C THR A 4 -2.60 12.72 18.51
N PRO A 5 -2.61 12.79 17.17
CA PRO A 5 -3.46 13.73 16.49
C PRO A 5 -4.92 13.38 16.80
N THR A 6 -5.57 14.30 17.50
CA THR A 6 -7.00 14.30 17.74
C THR A 6 -7.61 15.21 16.70
N ALA A 7 -8.02 14.63 15.57
CA ALA A 7 -8.91 15.33 14.67
C ALA A 7 -10.26 15.53 15.39
N PRO A 8 -10.91 16.69 15.23
CA PRO A 8 -12.26 16.88 15.74
C PRO A 8 -13.21 15.85 15.09
N PRO A 9 -14.32 15.50 15.76
CA PRO A 9 -15.21 14.43 15.29
C PRO A 9 -15.81 14.68 13.90
N SER A 10 -16.00 15.95 13.50
CA SER A 10 -16.42 16.33 12.14
C SER A 10 -15.39 15.92 11.08
N ASP A 11 -14.12 16.22 11.32
CA ASP A 11 -13.03 15.88 10.40
C ASP A 11 -12.84 14.37 10.31
N LEU A 12 -13.02 13.66 11.44
CA LEU A 12 -13.01 12.20 11.46
C LEU A 12 -14.13 11.60 10.61
N SER A 13 -15.35 12.14 10.69
CA SER A 13 -16.48 11.68 9.87
C SER A 13 -16.26 11.95 8.37
N GLU A 14 -15.72 13.11 8.01
CA GLU A 14 -15.41 13.42 6.60
C GLU A 14 -14.26 12.56 6.06
N LEU A 15 -13.23 12.32 6.88
CA LEU A 15 -12.14 11.41 6.54
C LEU A 15 -12.60 9.94 6.48
N ALA A 16 -13.61 9.56 7.26
CA ALA A 16 -14.17 8.22 7.24
C ALA A 16 -14.73 7.85 5.86
N CYS A 17 -15.30 8.82 5.15
CA CYS A 17 -15.84 8.66 3.81
C CYS A 17 -14.77 8.62 2.71
N CYS A 18 -13.51 8.92 3.04
CA CYS A 18 -12.42 8.96 2.05
C CYS A 18 -11.91 7.55 1.71
N CYS A 19 -11.55 7.37 0.44
CA CYS A 19 -10.73 6.26 0.00
C CYS A 19 -9.31 6.40 0.57
N VAL A 20 -8.67 5.29 0.93
CA VAL A 20 -7.33 5.26 1.52
C VAL A 20 -6.42 4.24 0.83
N VAL A 21 -5.18 4.63 0.54
CA VAL A 21 -4.11 3.72 0.08
C VAL A 21 -2.80 4.02 0.80
N PHE A 22 -2.00 2.98 1.08
CA PHE A 22 -0.64 3.15 1.58
C PHE A 22 0.36 3.37 0.44
N LEU A 23 1.21 4.37 0.60
CA LEU A 23 2.33 4.69 -0.27
C LEU A 23 3.63 4.26 0.42
N PRO A 24 4.21 3.11 0.04
CA PRO A 24 5.46 2.65 0.62
C PRO A 24 6.61 3.61 0.29
N CYS A 25 7.54 3.73 1.22
CA CYS A 25 8.77 4.51 1.09
C CYS A 25 9.92 3.76 1.77
N GLU A 26 11.15 4.19 1.53
CA GLU A 26 12.35 3.66 2.18
C GLU A 26 13.07 4.85 2.86
N PRO A 27 13.27 4.82 4.19
CA PRO A 27 12.92 3.74 5.13
C PRO A 27 11.40 3.59 5.33
N ALA A 28 10.93 2.36 5.59
CA ALA A 28 9.49 2.04 5.70
C ALA A 28 8.65 3.02 6.56
N ARG A 29 9.24 3.57 7.64
CA ARG A 29 8.61 4.54 8.55
C ARG A 29 8.29 5.91 7.93
N THR A 30 8.86 6.24 6.77
CA THR A 30 8.57 7.49 6.02
C THR A 30 7.45 7.31 5.00
N GLY A 31 6.86 6.10 4.92
CA GLY A 31 5.65 5.83 4.15
C GLY A 31 4.50 6.76 4.54
N ARG A 32 3.52 6.88 3.65
CA ARG A 32 2.37 7.79 3.84
C ARG A 32 1.08 7.09 3.45
N PHE A 33 -0.03 7.52 4.02
CA PHE A 33 -1.35 7.20 3.50
C PHE A 33 -1.84 8.34 2.60
N ALA A 34 -2.35 8.00 1.43
CA ALA A 34 -3.05 8.93 0.56
C ALA A 34 -4.56 8.72 0.74
N LEU A 35 -5.25 9.81 1.05
CA LEU A 35 -6.69 9.87 1.21
C LEU A 35 -7.29 10.69 0.07
N TRP A 36 -8.38 10.25 -0.53
CA TRP A 36 -9.12 11.00 -1.56
C TRP A 36 -10.61 10.74 -1.49
N ARG A 37 -11.41 11.66 -2.03
CA ARG A 37 -12.85 11.47 -2.17
C ARG A 37 -13.18 10.95 -3.55
N ARG A 38 -14.24 10.12 -3.65
CA ARG A 38 -14.65 9.51 -4.92
C ARG A 38 -15.35 10.49 -5.86
N ASP A 39 -15.93 11.56 -5.32
CA ASP A 39 -16.52 12.67 -6.07
C ASP A 39 -15.46 13.58 -6.71
N GLY A 40 -14.17 13.38 -6.41
CA GLY A 40 -13.06 14.20 -6.91
C GLY A 40 -12.84 15.48 -6.11
N GLU A 41 -13.65 15.74 -5.08
CA GLU A 41 -13.47 16.89 -4.21
C GLU A 41 -12.21 16.73 -3.36
N ALA A 42 -11.62 17.87 -2.98
CA ALA A 42 -10.48 17.87 -2.10
C ALA A 42 -10.87 17.27 -0.73
N PRO A 43 -10.07 16.35 -0.17
CA PRO A 43 -10.27 15.88 1.20
C PRO A 43 -10.14 17.03 2.20
N PRO A 44 -10.77 16.91 3.39
CA PRO A 44 -10.63 17.90 4.45
C PRO A 44 -9.16 18.08 4.84
N ALA A 45 -8.79 19.31 5.20
CA ALA A 45 -7.44 19.59 5.68
C ALA A 45 -7.26 19.06 7.10
N VAL A 46 -6.09 18.50 7.39
CA VAL A 46 -5.70 18.04 8.72
C VAL A 46 -4.35 18.66 9.05
N ALA A 47 -4.12 19.04 10.30
CA ALA A 47 -2.93 19.82 10.71
C ALA A 47 -1.57 19.22 10.30
N GLU A 48 -1.48 17.89 10.15
CA GLU A 48 -0.26 17.16 9.73
C GLU A 48 -0.37 16.57 8.31
N GLY A 49 -1.41 16.93 7.56
CA GLY A 49 -1.65 16.44 6.21
C GLY A 49 -1.12 17.39 5.13
N ALA A 50 -0.45 16.82 4.13
CA ALA A 50 0.01 17.55 2.96
C ALA A 50 -0.92 17.31 1.77
N ARG A 51 -1.43 18.39 1.15
CA ARG A 51 -2.16 18.29 -0.10
C ARG A 51 -1.21 17.98 -1.26
N ALA A 52 -1.61 17.06 -2.13
CA ALA A 52 -0.87 16.70 -3.32
C ALA A 52 -1.83 16.23 -4.43
N GLU A 53 -1.30 16.04 -5.63
CA GLU A 53 -1.98 15.37 -6.73
C GLU A 53 -1.33 14.01 -6.96
N LEU A 54 -2.13 12.95 -7.10
CA LEU A 54 -1.63 11.62 -7.38
C LEU A 54 -2.36 10.99 -8.55
N ASP A 55 -1.60 10.35 -9.43
CA ASP A 55 -2.13 9.55 -10.52
C ASP A 55 -2.62 8.20 -9.94
N LEU A 56 -3.94 8.05 -9.82
CA LEU A 56 -4.60 6.89 -9.23
C LEU A 56 -5.22 6.00 -10.31
N ALA A 57 -5.10 4.69 -10.14
CA ALA A 57 -5.71 3.70 -11.01
C ALA A 57 -7.16 3.45 -10.56
N LEU A 58 -8.11 4.14 -11.19
CA LEU A 58 -9.52 4.10 -10.83
C LEU A 58 -10.34 3.33 -11.87
N PRO A 59 -11.48 2.74 -11.49
CA PRO A 59 -12.37 2.09 -12.44
C PRO A 59 -12.92 3.10 -13.46
N ALA A 60 -12.78 2.79 -14.74
CA ALA A 60 -13.38 3.55 -15.83
C ALA A 60 -14.84 3.12 -16.03
N ALA A 61 -15.63 3.97 -16.69
CA ALA A 61 -17.05 3.71 -16.95
C ALA A 61 -17.27 2.49 -17.88
N ASP A 62 -16.28 2.15 -18.69
CA ASP A 62 -16.28 1.00 -19.62
C ASP A 62 -15.89 -0.33 -18.95
N GLY A 63 -15.70 -0.35 -17.63
CA GLY A 63 -15.26 -1.52 -16.87
C GLY A 63 -13.74 -1.74 -16.88
N GLY A 64 -12.98 -0.85 -17.51
CA GLY A 64 -11.53 -0.82 -17.48
C GLY A 64 -10.94 -0.14 -16.24
N VAL A 65 -9.64 0.12 -16.29
CA VAL A 65 -8.91 0.91 -15.29
C VAL A 65 -8.27 2.09 -16.02
N GLU A 66 -8.53 3.30 -15.53
CA GLU A 66 -7.94 4.53 -16.04
C GLU A 66 -7.06 5.21 -14.99
N LEU A 67 -6.07 5.96 -15.46
CA LEU A 67 -5.20 6.73 -14.60
C LEU A 67 -5.78 8.14 -14.44
N VAL A 68 -6.30 8.45 -13.26
CA VAL A 68 -6.94 9.73 -12.95
C VAL A 68 -6.04 10.53 -12.02
N ARG A 69 -5.69 11.74 -12.44
CA ARG A 69 -4.99 12.69 -11.57
C ARG A 69 -5.98 13.22 -10.54
N THR A 70 -5.76 12.85 -9.28
CA THR A 70 -6.73 13.02 -8.19
C THR A 70 -6.12 13.84 -7.05
N PRO A 71 -6.85 14.82 -6.49
CA PRO A 71 -6.42 15.52 -5.29
C PRO A 71 -6.40 14.55 -4.10
N VAL A 72 -5.26 14.51 -3.42
CA VAL A 72 -5.05 13.64 -2.25
C VAL A 72 -4.59 14.44 -1.03
N LEU A 73 -4.98 13.95 0.14
CA LEU A 73 -4.35 14.30 1.41
C LEU A 73 -3.36 13.21 1.78
N LEU A 74 -2.09 13.57 1.90
CA LEU A 74 -1.02 12.69 2.35
C LEU A 74 -0.82 12.83 3.84
N LEU A 75 -1.00 11.73 4.58
CA LEU A 75 -0.77 11.66 6.02
C LEU A 75 0.43 10.77 6.32
N PRO A 76 1.37 11.20 7.20
CA PRO A 76 2.37 10.30 7.77
C PRO A 76 1.70 9.11 8.47
N VAL A 77 2.39 7.96 8.52
CA VAL A 77 1.88 6.76 9.19
C VAL A 77 1.46 7.05 10.64
N GLY A 78 2.29 7.75 11.41
CA GLY A 78 1.98 8.08 12.81
C GLY A 78 0.68 8.88 12.99
N THR A 79 0.36 9.73 12.02
CA THR A 79 -0.86 10.55 12.02
C THR A 79 -2.08 9.77 11.57
N ALA A 80 -1.93 8.94 10.54
CA ALA A 80 -3.04 8.22 9.91
C ALA A 80 -3.60 7.10 10.80
N LEU A 81 -2.74 6.37 11.53
CA LEU A 81 -3.13 5.14 12.22
C LEU A 81 -4.20 5.35 13.33
N PRO A 82 -4.08 6.35 14.21
CA PRO A 82 -5.14 6.65 15.18
C PRO A 82 -6.47 7.06 14.51
N LEU A 83 -6.42 7.62 13.30
CA LEU A 83 -7.63 8.01 12.57
C LEU A 83 -8.29 6.76 11.96
N LEU A 84 -7.51 5.90 11.28
CA LEU A 84 -8.01 4.70 10.59
C LEU A 84 -8.62 3.67 11.55
N THR A 85 -8.04 3.52 12.74
CA THR A 85 -8.62 2.67 13.81
C THR A 85 -9.98 3.16 14.28
N ARG A 86 -10.17 4.47 14.40
CA ARG A 86 -11.47 5.06 14.76
C ARG A 86 -12.48 4.97 13.62
N VAL A 87 -12.06 5.23 12.38
CA VAL A 87 -12.92 5.12 11.19
C VAL A 87 -13.50 3.71 11.04
N ARG A 88 -12.73 2.67 11.35
CA ARG A 88 -13.20 1.29 11.32
C ARG A 88 -14.41 1.04 12.22
N ALA A 89 -14.54 1.78 13.33
CA ALA A 89 -15.67 1.66 14.24
C ALA A 89 -16.93 2.42 13.77
N LEU A 90 -16.83 3.21 12.69
CA LEU A 90 -17.95 3.97 12.14
C LEU A 90 -18.77 3.13 11.15
N PRO A 91 -20.12 3.23 11.18
CA PRO A 91 -20.99 2.47 10.28
C PRO A 91 -20.75 2.80 8.79
N ASP A 92 -20.46 4.06 8.50
CA ASP A 92 -20.33 4.61 7.14
C ASP A 92 -18.86 4.73 6.69
N GLY A 93 -17.94 4.05 7.39
CA GLY A 93 -16.53 4.04 7.03
C GLY A 93 -16.30 3.45 5.65
N HIS A 94 -15.55 4.16 4.80
CA HIS A 94 -15.20 3.66 3.48
C HIS A 94 -14.39 2.36 3.61
N ARG A 95 -14.70 1.36 2.78
CA ARG A 95 -14.13 -0.01 2.89
C ARG A 95 -12.60 -0.03 2.93
N SER A 96 -11.95 0.88 2.21
CA SER A 96 -10.48 0.96 2.20
C SER A 96 -9.90 1.54 3.49
N ALA A 97 -10.57 2.50 4.12
CA ALA A 97 -10.18 2.99 5.44
C ALA A 97 -10.33 1.88 6.49
N CYS A 98 -11.45 1.16 6.48
CA CYS A 98 -11.69 0.02 7.38
C CYS A 98 -10.66 -1.10 7.17
N PHE A 99 -10.29 -1.39 5.92
CA PHE A 99 -9.24 -2.35 5.59
C PHE A 99 -7.88 -1.98 6.23
N TRP A 100 -7.44 -0.73 6.06
CA TRP A 100 -6.16 -0.28 6.63
C TRP A 100 -6.20 -0.18 8.15
N GLY A 101 -7.37 0.12 8.74
CA GLY A 101 -7.59 0.00 10.18
C GLY A 101 -7.40 -1.43 10.68
N ALA A 102 -8.00 -2.42 10.01
CA ALA A 102 -7.85 -3.84 10.34
C ALA A 102 -6.40 -4.34 10.16
N ALA A 103 -5.72 -3.88 9.10
CA ALA A 103 -4.31 -4.19 8.88
C ALA A 103 -3.43 -3.69 10.02
N TYR A 104 -3.71 -2.49 10.53
CA TYR A 104 -2.99 -1.94 11.67
C TYR A 104 -3.28 -2.67 12.97
N GLU A 105 -4.55 -3.01 13.26
CA GLU A 105 -4.90 -3.82 14.43
C GLU A 105 -4.18 -5.18 14.42
N LEU A 106 -4.12 -5.85 13.27
CA LEU A 106 -3.38 -7.11 13.12
C LEU A 106 -1.88 -6.91 13.35
N ALA A 107 -1.29 -5.83 12.82
CA ALA A 107 0.11 -5.50 13.09
C ALA A 107 0.35 -5.26 14.59
N LEU A 108 -0.51 -4.49 15.26
CA LEU A 108 -0.44 -4.26 16.71
C LEU A 108 -0.58 -5.56 17.52
N HIS A 109 -1.43 -6.49 17.08
CA HIS A 109 -1.57 -7.80 17.70
C HIS A 109 -0.24 -8.58 17.67
N PHE A 110 0.49 -8.53 16.55
CA PHE A 110 1.83 -9.13 16.47
C PHE A 110 2.86 -8.42 17.35
N LEU A 111 2.81 -7.08 17.42
CA LEU A 111 3.67 -6.29 18.32
C LEU A 111 3.44 -6.66 19.78
N ALA A 112 2.19 -6.74 20.22
CA ALA A 112 1.81 -7.07 21.58
C ALA A 112 2.28 -8.48 21.99
N ARG A 113 2.40 -9.39 21.02
CA ARG A 113 2.97 -10.74 21.21
C ARG A 113 4.50 -10.79 21.15
N GLY A 114 5.16 -9.66 20.95
CA GLY A 114 6.63 -9.60 20.87
C GLY A 114 7.20 -10.22 19.58
N LEU A 115 6.40 -10.34 18.52
CA LEU A 115 6.82 -10.92 17.25
C LEU A 115 7.56 -9.89 16.38
N LEU A 116 8.58 -9.24 16.95
CA LEU A 116 9.41 -8.26 16.26
C LEU A 116 10.85 -8.71 16.22
N LEU A 117 11.42 -8.71 15.01
CA LEU A 117 12.83 -8.99 14.79
C LEU A 117 13.50 -7.74 14.21
N PRO A 118 14.61 -7.27 14.81
CA PRO A 118 15.41 -6.21 14.22
C PRO A 118 16.11 -6.72 12.96
N GLY A 119 16.38 -5.80 12.03
CA GLY A 119 17.10 -6.07 10.80
C GLY A 119 17.42 -4.78 10.06
N LEU A 120 17.93 -4.94 8.84
CA LEU A 120 18.25 -3.83 7.93
C LEU A 120 17.42 -4.00 6.65
N SER A 121 16.98 -2.88 6.10
CA SER A 121 16.44 -2.86 4.75
C SER A 121 17.57 -3.03 3.71
N PRO A 122 17.24 -3.24 2.42
CA PRO A 122 18.25 -3.31 1.36
C PRO A 122 19.14 -2.07 1.25
N ASP A 123 18.62 -0.90 1.67
CA ASP A 123 19.31 0.40 1.64
C ASP A 123 19.98 0.73 3.00
N ASP A 124 20.24 -0.28 3.83
CA ASP A 124 20.97 -0.17 5.10
C ASP A 124 20.28 0.72 6.16
N HIS A 125 18.94 0.76 6.13
CA HIS A 125 18.16 1.41 7.18
C HIS A 125 17.70 0.41 8.24
N ASP A 126 17.79 0.82 9.51
CA ASP A 126 17.19 0.07 10.62
C ASP A 126 15.71 -0.23 10.33
N ALA A 127 15.38 -1.52 10.31
CA ALA A 127 14.08 -2.05 9.99
C ALA A 127 13.62 -3.05 11.05
N TRP A 128 12.30 -3.14 11.19
CA TRP A 128 11.64 -4.13 12.04
C TRP A 128 10.77 -5.01 11.15
N ARG A 129 10.94 -6.32 11.25
CA ARG A 129 10.08 -7.29 10.56
C ARG A 129 9.26 -8.07 11.58
N VAL A 130 8.03 -8.39 11.21
CA VAL A 130 7.20 -9.27 12.03
C VAL A 130 7.68 -10.71 11.87
N GLY A 131 7.87 -11.41 12.99
CA GLY A 131 8.11 -12.85 13.00
C GLY A 131 8.73 -13.37 14.30
N PRO A 132 8.86 -14.71 14.43
CA PRO A 132 8.37 -15.74 13.51
C PRO A 132 6.83 -15.84 13.50
N LEU A 133 6.22 -16.00 12.32
CA LEU A 133 4.77 -16.13 12.17
C LEU A 133 4.35 -17.59 12.27
N SER A 134 3.31 -17.87 13.06
CA SER A 134 2.67 -19.19 13.05
C SER A 134 1.86 -19.43 11.76
N ALA A 135 1.39 -20.67 11.57
CA ALA A 135 0.48 -20.99 10.46
C ALA A 135 -0.82 -20.14 10.54
N LEU A 136 -1.37 -19.97 11.75
CA LEU A 136 -2.54 -19.13 11.98
C LEU A 136 -2.27 -17.65 11.66
N ASP A 137 -1.14 -17.12 12.10
CA ASP A 137 -0.76 -15.73 11.83
C ASP A 137 -0.63 -15.46 10.32
N THR A 138 -0.07 -16.44 9.60
CA THR A 138 0.05 -16.37 8.15
C THR A 138 -1.32 -16.41 7.48
N GLU A 139 -2.26 -17.19 8.00
CA GLU A 139 -3.62 -17.25 7.47
C GLU A 139 -4.38 -15.94 7.68
N LEU A 140 -4.28 -15.32 8.85
CA LEU A 140 -4.86 -14.00 9.10
C LEU A 140 -4.33 -12.94 8.11
N ILE A 141 -3.04 -12.98 7.77
CA ILE A 141 -2.46 -12.10 6.77
C ILE A 141 -3.02 -12.39 5.37
N ARG A 142 -3.22 -13.66 5.01
CA ARG A 142 -3.81 -14.06 3.72
C ARG A 142 -5.28 -13.64 3.61
N GLU A 143 -6.06 -13.87 4.66
CA GLU A 143 -7.47 -13.44 4.74
C GLU A 143 -7.58 -11.93 4.60
N LEU A 144 -6.73 -11.18 5.32
CA LEU A 144 -6.64 -9.74 5.17
C LEU A 144 -6.28 -9.38 3.72
N ALA A 145 -5.22 -9.94 3.15
CA ALA A 145 -4.83 -9.66 1.76
C ALA A 145 -5.94 -9.98 0.74
N ALA A 146 -6.72 -11.04 0.96
CA ALA A 146 -7.87 -11.39 0.12
C ALA A 146 -9.03 -10.39 0.26
N ALA A 147 -9.18 -9.76 1.43
CA ALA A 147 -10.14 -8.70 1.70
C ALA A 147 -9.70 -7.32 1.16
N MET A 148 -8.44 -7.17 0.73
CA MET A 148 -7.94 -5.93 0.13
C MET A 148 -8.89 -5.47 -0.98
N PRO A 149 -9.43 -4.23 -0.92
CA PRO A 149 -10.25 -3.71 -1.99
C PRO A 149 -9.41 -3.71 -3.28
N ARG A 150 -9.82 -4.51 -4.27
CA ARG A 150 -9.12 -4.74 -5.57
C ARG A 150 -8.84 -3.48 -6.40
N ARG A 151 -9.21 -2.30 -5.88
CA ARG A 151 -9.24 -0.98 -6.52
C ARG A 151 -8.14 -0.03 -6.01
N LEU A 152 -7.09 -0.54 -5.37
CA LEU A 152 -6.10 0.28 -4.64
C LEU A 152 -4.63 -0.06 -4.98
N THR A 153 -4.37 -0.48 -6.21
CA THR A 153 -2.98 -0.67 -6.64
C THR A 153 -2.51 0.62 -7.29
N ARG A 154 -1.47 1.25 -6.73
CA ARG A 154 -0.75 2.31 -7.43
C ARG A 154 -0.25 1.75 -8.76
N CYS A 155 -0.69 2.30 -9.88
CA CYS A 155 -0.02 2.03 -11.15
C CYS A 155 1.40 2.59 -11.06
N ARG A 156 2.41 1.72 -11.17
CA ARG A 156 3.74 2.18 -11.55
C ARG A 156 3.57 2.77 -12.95
N SER A 157 3.72 4.09 -13.09
CA SER A 157 3.62 4.73 -14.40
C SER A 157 4.54 4.01 -15.39
N PRO A 158 4.08 3.58 -16.58
CA PRO A 158 5.01 3.21 -17.64
C PRO A 158 5.85 4.45 -17.98
N PRO A 159 7.14 4.29 -18.35
CA PRO A 159 7.97 5.44 -18.73
C PRO A 159 7.26 6.19 -19.86
N ARG A 160 7.02 7.49 -19.68
CA ARG A 160 6.40 8.35 -20.69
C ARG A 160 7.24 8.26 -21.96
N ARG A 161 6.71 7.65 -23.03
CA ARG A 161 7.26 7.84 -24.38
C ARG A 161 7.13 9.32 -24.69
N ARG A 162 8.25 10.02 -24.84
CA ARG A 162 8.25 11.34 -25.48
C ARG A 162 7.73 11.14 -26.91
N ALA A 163 6.62 11.78 -27.25
CA ALA A 163 6.17 11.86 -28.63
C ALA A 163 7.17 12.75 -29.39
N GLY A 164 7.85 12.17 -30.38
CA GLY A 164 8.83 12.86 -31.21
C GLY A 164 10.21 12.23 -31.21
N CYS A 165 10.35 11.02 -31.78
CA CYS A 165 11.60 10.63 -32.44
C CYS A 165 11.24 9.59 -33.53
N PRO A 166 11.63 9.82 -34.80
CA PRO A 166 11.25 8.95 -35.89
C PRO A 166 11.98 7.61 -35.78
N THR A 167 11.26 6.57 -36.24
CA THR A 167 11.67 5.19 -36.47
C THR A 167 13.17 4.94 -36.44
N ARG A 168 13.63 4.22 -35.41
CA ARG A 168 14.74 3.30 -35.55
C ARG A 168 14.48 2.08 -34.67
N THR A 169 14.32 0.96 -35.36
CA THR A 169 14.35 -0.40 -34.83
C THR A 169 15.62 -0.60 -34.00
N ASP A 170 15.49 -1.38 -32.94
CA ASP A 170 16.51 -1.80 -31.96
C ASP A 170 16.54 -1.04 -30.63
N CYS A 171 16.69 -1.85 -29.57
CA CYS A 171 16.74 -1.52 -28.15
C CYS A 171 15.38 -1.44 -27.43
N CYS A 172 14.78 -2.61 -27.18
CA CYS A 172 14.30 -3.01 -25.84
C CYS A 172 13.57 -4.36 -25.91
N THR A 173 14.31 -5.46 -25.95
CA THR A 173 13.82 -6.75 -25.48
C THR A 173 13.98 -6.77 -23.95
N PRO A 174 12.92 -6.94 -23.15
CA PRO A 174 13.09 -7.29 -21.75
C PRO A 174 13.59 -8.74 -21.70
N SER A 175 14.86 -8.90 -21.30
CA SER A 175 15.46 -10.20 -21.03
C SER A 175 14.87 -10.79 -19.73
N TRP A 176 13.68 -11.36 -19.83
CA TRP A 176 13.24 -12.40 -18.91
C TRP A 176 13.69 -13.74 -19.46
N THR A 177 15.00 -14.00 -19.46
CA THR A 177 15.50 -15.36 -19.61
C THR A 177 15.22 -16.09 -18.31
N ARG A 178 14.10 -16.79 -18.33
CA ARG A 178 13.85 -18.01 -17.55
C ARG A 178 15.15 -18.82 -17.54
N SER A 179 15.82 -18.94 -16.40
CA SER A 179 16.95 -19.87 -16.29
C SER A 179 16.43 -21.28 -16.58
N PRO A 180 16.95 -22.01 -17.58
CA PRO A 180 16.68 -23.42 -17.68
C PRO A 180 17.49 -24.12 -16.58
N THR A 181 16.78 -24.78 -15.67
CA THR A 181 17.36 -25.74 -14.74
C THR A 181 18.17 -26.77 -15.54
N PRO A 182 19.45 -27.02 -15.25
CA PRO A 182 20.15 -28.14 -15.85
C PRO A 182 19.59 -29.43 -15.25
N SER A 183 18.81 -30.17 -16.04
CA SER A 183 18.49 -31.57 -15.79
C SER A 183 19.81 -32.36 -15.83
N ARG A 184 20.39 -32.62 -14.67
CA ARG A 184 21.51 -33.56 -14.53
C ARG A 184 20.92 -34.95 -14.38
N ALA A 185 20.95 -35.70 -15.48
CA ALA A 185 20.66 -37.12 -15.49
C ALA A 185 21.54 -37.85 -14.47
N LEU A 186 20.91 -38.57 -13.54
CA LEU A 186 21.57 -39.57 -12.71
C LEU A 186 21.94 -40.78 -13.60
N PRO A 187 23.17 -41.31 -13.54
CA PRO A 187 23.49 -42.56 -14.19
C PRO A 187 22.75 -43.72 -13.49
N ARG A 188 22.20 -44.63 -14.30
CA ARG A 188 21.59 -45.88 -13.84
C ARG A 188 22.64 -46.75 -13.15
N PRO A 189 22.37 -47.35 -11.98
CA PRO A 189 23.13 -48.50 -11.53
C PRO A 189 22.72 -49.72 -12.35
N HIS A 190 23.73 -50.33 -12.97
CA HIS A 190 23.76 -51.74 -13.32
C HIS A 190 23.97 -52.48 -12.01
N TRP A 191 22.96 -53.21 -11.53
CA TRP A 191 22.92 -54.55 -10.91
C TRP A 191 21.46 -54.82 -10.55
#